data_AF-E2N8I1-F1
#
_entry.id   AF-E2N8I1-F1
#
_cell.length_a   1.000
_cell.length_b   1.000
_cell.length_c   1.000
_cell.angle_alpha   90.00
_cell.angle_beta   90.00
_cell.angle_gamma   90.00
#
_symmetry.space_group_name_H-M   'P 1'
#
loop_
_entity.id
_entity.type
_entity.pdbx_description
1 polymer ?
#
loop_
_entity_poly.entity_id
_entity_poly.type
_entity_poly.pdbx_seq_one_letter_code
_entity_poly.pdbx_strand_id
1 'polypeptide(L)'
;RRGDVVEWVMDMPVRLLEAHPLAEEIRNQVVVKRGPLVYCLESMDMTGGGSIDNVLIPADIKLIPKKVIIEGSPVVALEGKARLISSNSWEGILYRPVSFAGETVDIRLIPYYAWGNRGKGEMTVWMPLGR
;
A
#
# COMPACT_ATOMS: atom_id res chain seq x y z
N ARG A 1 22.32 -5.40 -36.99
CA ARG A 1 22.23 -4.91 -38.38
C ARG A 1 21.00 -4.03 -38.52
N ARG A 2 20.86 -3.31 -39.64
CA ARG A 2 19.65 -2.51 -39.91
C ARG A 2 18.45 -3.47 -39.92
N GLY A 3 17.49 -3.25 -39.03
CA GLY A 3 16.32 -4.13 -38.87
C GLY A 3 16.44 -5.18 -37.76
N ASP A 4 17.51 -5.22 -36.96
CA ASP A 4 17.55 -6.09 -35.78
C ASP A 4 16.50 -5.63 -34.76
N VAL A 5 15.76 -6.60 -34.22
CA VAL A 5 14.83 -6.42 -33.11
C VAL A 5 15.37 -7.19 -31.92
N VAL A 6 15.55 -6.51 -30.80
CA VAL A 6 15.88 -7.12 -29.52
C VAL A 6 14.68 -6.94 -28.60
N GLU A 7 14.15 -8.05 -28.10
CA GLU A 7 13.05 -8.07 -27.15
C GLU A 7 13.57 -8.50 -25.78
N TRP A 8 13.17 -7.78 -24.73
CA TRP A 8 13.44 -8.16 -23.36
C TRP A 8 12.14 -8.20 -22.57
N VAL A 9 11.78 -9.41 -22.16
CA VAL A 9 10.68 -9.66 -21.24
C VAL A 9 11.22 -9.73 -19.81
N MET A 10 10.82 -8.77 -18.97
CA MET A 10 11.12 -8.77 -17.54
C MET A 10 9.86 -9.03 -16.73
N ASP A 11 9.96 -9.95 -15.78
CA ASP A 11 8.90 -10.17 -14.81
C ASP A 11 8.74 -8.94 -13.92
N MET A 12 7.49 -8.46 -13.83
CA MET A 12 7.11 -7.32 -12.99
C MET A 12 6.09 -7.76 -11.91
N PRO A 13 6.47 -8.68 -11.00
CA PRO A 13 5.59 -9.12 -9.92
C PRO A 13 5.42 -7.99 -8.90
N VAL A 14 4.33 -8.07 -8.14
CA VAL A 14 4.20 -7.29 -6.90
C VAL A 14 5.15 -7.87 -5.87
N ARG A 15 5.90 -7.01 -5.19
CA ARG A 15 6.84 -7.37 -4.13
C ARG A 15 6.56 -6.55 -2.89
N LEU A 16 6.58 -7.21 -1.74
CA LEU A 16 6.60 -6.60 -0.42
C LEU A 16 8.07 -6.49 0.00
N LEU A 17 8.49 -5.34 0.52
CA LEU A 17 9.85 -5.12 1.01
C LEU A 17 9.81 -4.65 2.46
N GLU A 18 10.75 -5.16 3.25
CA GLU A 18 11.07 -4.67 4.60
C GLU A 18 12.35 -3.83 4.58
N ALA A 19 12.50 -2.98 5.58
CA ALA A 19 13.69 -2.14 5.75
C ALA A 19 14.75 -2.83 6.61
N HIS A 20 15.96 -2.27 6.57
CA HIS A 20 17.02 -2.67 7.50
C HIS A 20 16.56 -2.44 8.97
N PRO A 21 16.85 -3.35 9.91
CA PRO A 21 16.38 -3.29 11.30
C PRO A 21 16.69 -1.99 12.08
N LEU A 22 17.75 -1.27 11.69
CA LEU A 22 18.16 0.00 12.31
C LEU A 22 17.35 1.22 11.84
N ALA A 23 16.52 1.08 10.81
CA ALA A 23 15.59 2.12 10.40
C ALA A 23 14.32 2.02 11.27
N GLU A 24 14.35 2.62 12.47
CA GLU A 24 13.34 2.44 13.50
C GLU A 24 11.95 2.93 13.07
N GLU A 25 11.89 4.02 12.30
CA GLU A 25 10.65 4.67 11.84
C GLU A 25 9.81 3.79 10.91
N ILE A 26 10.45 2.79 10.30
CA ILE A 26 9.85 1.86 9.33
C ILE A 26 10.09 0.40 9.71
N ARG A 27 10.50 0.15 10.97
CA ARG A 27 10.64 -1.19 11.53
C ARG A 27 9.25 -1.84 11.66
N ASN A 28 9.15 -3.13 11.37
CA ASN A 28 7.88 -3.89 11.33
C ASN A 28 6.82 -3.32 10.38
N GLN A 29 7.24 -2.52 9.40
CA GLN A 29 6.39 -2.05 8.32
C GLN A 29 6.82 -2.65 6.99
N VAL A 30 5.95 -2.54 5.99
CA VAL A 30 6.16 -3.02 4.63
C VAL A 30 5.88 -1.92 3.63
N VAL A 31 6.68 -1.89 2.57
CA VAL A 31 6.42 -1.10 1.36
C VAL A 31 6.12 -2.03 0.20
N VAL A 32 5.19 -1.64 -0.66
CA VAL A 32 4.79 -2.40 -1.85
C VAL A 32 5.46 -1.82 -3.09
N LYS A 33 6.03 -2.68 -3.93
CA LYS A 33 6.58 -2.33 -5.25
C LYS A 33 6.01 -3.20 -6.35
N ARG A 34 5.95 -2.66 -7.56
CA ARG A 34 5.79 -3.44 -8.79
C ARG A 34 6.72 -2.88 -9.86
N GLY A 35 7.68 -3.70 -10.28
CA GLY A 35 8.76 -3.23 -11.13
C GLY A 35 9.57 -2.11 -10.43
N PRO A 36 9.84 -0.98 -11.11
CA PRO A 36 10.61 0.11 -10.52
C PRO A 36 9.79 0.97 -9.55
N LEU A 37 8.45 0.89 -9.60
CA LEU A 37 7.56 1.81 -8.89
C LEU A 37 7.29 1.37 -7.45
N VAL A 38 7.38 2.34 -6.55
CA VAL A 38 6.88 2.26 -5.17
C VAL A 38 5.43 2.69 -5.14
N TYR A 39 4.64 2.00 -4.34
CA TYR A 39 3.20 2.23 -4.18
C TYR A 39 2.89 2.84 -2.82
N CYS A 40 1.80 3.60 -2.75
CA CYS A 40 1.25 4.16 -1.53
C CYS A 40 -0.26 3.89 -1.44
N LEU A 41 -0.81 4.03 -0.24
CA LEU A 41 -2.24 4.02 0.02
C LEU A 41 -2.70 5.47 0.26
N GLU A 42 -3.80 5.87 -0.37
CA GLU A 42 -4.52 7.11 0.00
C GLU A 42 -5.81 6.75 0.75
N SER A 43 -6.25 7.60 1.68
CA SER A 43 -7.43 7.31 2.51
C SER A 43 -8.72 7.08 1.72
N MET A 44 -8.88 7.71 0.54
CA MET A 44 -10.07 7.54 -0.30
C MET A 44 -10.06 6.26 -1.14
N ASP A 45 -8.94 5.54 -1.17
CA ASP A 45 -8.83 4.23 -1.81
C ASP A 45 -9.15 3.05 -0.87
N MET A 46 -9.65 3.35 0.33
CA MET A 46 -10.10 2.36 1.32
C MET A 46 -11.62 2.22 1.26
N THR A 47 -12.10 1.04 0.85
CA THR A 47 -13.53 0.72 0.81
C THR A 47 -13.89 -0.17 2.00
N GLY A 48 -14.85 0.27 2.80
CA GLY A 48 -15.21 -0.35 4.09
C GLY A 48 -14.97 0.54 5.30
N GLY A 49 -14.38 1.74 5.09
CA GLY A 49 -14.11 2.71 6.14
C GLY A 49 -12.85 2.41 6.96
N GLY A 50 -12.72 3.07 8.10
CA GLY A 50 -11.54 2.99 8.97
C GLY A 50 -10.50 4.08 8.69
N SER A 51 -9.58 4.26 9.64
CA SER A 51 -8.40 5.12 9.47
C SER A 51 -7.30 4.39 8.69
N ILE A 52 -6.57 5.13 7.86
CA ILE A 52 -5.38 4.64 7.16
C ILE A 52 -4.33 4.08 8.14
N ASP A 53 -4.25 4.62 9.36
CA ASP A 53 -3.32 4.20 10.41
C ASP A 53 -3.60 2.78 10.92
N ASN A 54 -4.82 2.29 10.73
CA ASN A 54 -5.26 0.98 11.19
C ASN A 54 -5.11 -0.10 10.11
N VAL A 55 -4.61 0.24 8.92
CA VAL A 55 -4.44 -0.73 7.83
C VAL A 55 -3.22 -1.59 8.10
N LEU A 56 -3.44 -2.88 8.24
CA LEU A 56 -2.42 -3.91 8.39
C LEU A 56 -2.34 -4.73 7.11
N ILE A 57 -1.15 -4.83 6.53
CA ILE A 57 -0.89 -5.62 5.32
C ILE A 57 -0.46 -7.03 5.71
N PRO A 58 -1.25 -8.08 5.39
CA PRO A 58 -0.81 -9.47 5.57
C PRO A 58 0.38 -9.80 4.66
N ALA A 59 1.36 -10.55 5.15
CA ALA A 59 2.54 -10.96 4.37
C ALA A 59 2.18 -11.84 3.15
N ASP A 60 1.03 -12.51 3.21
CA ASP A 60 0.50 -13.38 2.16
C ASP A 60 -0.54 -12.68 1.24
N ILE A 61 -0.74 -11.36 1.41
CA ILE A 61 -1.71 -10.56 0.66
C ILE A 61 -1.58 -10.80 -0.86
N LYS A 62 -2.74 -10.94 -1.52
CA LYS A 62 -2.83 -10.99 -2.98
C LYS A 62 -3.23 -9.62 -3.51
N LEU A 63 -2.29 -8.97 -4.19
CA LEU A 63 -2.47 -7.68 -4.83
C LEU A 63 -2.55 -7.84 -6.34
N ILE A 64 -3.70 -7.47 -6.91
CA ILE A 64 -4.03 -7.67 -8.32
C ILE A 64 -3.86 -6.34 -9.07
N PRO A 65 -3.00 -6.29 -10.11
CA PRO A 65 -2.85 -5.09 -10.92
C PRO A 65 -4.11 -4.75 -11.71
N LYS A 66 -4.56 -3.49 -11.63
CA LYS A 66 -5.65 -2.94 -12.45
C LYS A 66 -5.27 -1.60 -13.04
N LYS A 67 -5.60 -1.40 -14.33
CA LYS A 67 -5.44 -0.10 -14.98
C LYS A 67 -6.55 0.85 -14.51
N VAL A 68 -6.18 2.04 -14.07
CA VAL A 68 -7.09 3.10 -13.67
C VAL A 68 -6.62 4.43 -14.24
N ILE A 69 -7.49 5.44 -14.24
CA ILE A 69 -7.15 6.80 -14.66
C ILE A 69 -7.13 7.71 -13.43
N ILE A 70 -6.08 8.51 -13.29
CA ILE A 70 -5.97 9.59 -12.29
C ILE A 70 -5.63 10.87 -13.06
N GLU A 71 -6.48 11.89 -12.98
CA GLU A 71 -6.32 13.17 -13.69
C GLU A 71 -5.96 13.00 -15.18
N GLY A 72 -6.67 12.10 -15.88
CA GLY A 72 -6.45 11.82 -17.30
C GLY A 72 -5.21 10.96 -17.63
N SER A 73 -4.40 10.58 -16.63
CA SER A 73 -3.22 9.75 -16.80
C SER A 73 -3.49 8.27 -16.47
N PRO A 74 -3.12 7.31 -17.34
CA PRO A 74 -3.25 5.89 -17.05
C PRO A 74 -2.18 5.42 -16.06
N VAL A 75 -2.63 4.83 -14.95
CA VAL A 75 -1.75 4.22 -13.94
C VAL A 75 -2.17 2.78 -13.67
N VAL A 76 -1.23 1.97 -13.19
CA VAL A 76 -1.52 0.61 -12.73
C VAL A 76 -1.65 0.65 -11.22
N ALA A 77 -2.87 0.59 -10.71
CA ALA A 77 -3.15 0.40 -9.30
C ALA A 77 -3.04 -1.07 -8.90
N LEU A 78 -2.92 -1.35 -7.60
CA LEU A 78 -2.91 -2.70 -7.04
C LEU A 78 -4.07 -2.83 -6.05
N GLU A 79 -4.99 -3.76 -6.32
CA GLU A 79 -6.16 -3.98 -5.47
C GLU A 79 -6.03 -5.27 -4.67
N GLY A 80 -6.44 -5.23 -3.40
CA GLY A 80 -6.45 -6.40 -2.55
C GLY A 80 -7.20 -6.15 -1.24
N LYS A 81 -7.23 -7.17 -0.40
CA LYS A 81 -7.92 -7.14 0.88
C LYS A 81 -6.89 -7.13 2.01
N ALA A 82 -6.85 -6.02 2.74
CA ALA A 82 -6.02 -5.84 3.93
C ALA A 82 -6.84 -6.14 5.20
N ARG A 83 -6.19 -6.06 6.37
CA ARG A 83 -6.86 -6.16 7.68
C ARG A 83 -6.96 -4.77 8.31
N LEU A 84 -8.01 -4.55 9.09
CA LEU A 84 -8.15 -3.39 9.96
C LEU A 84 -7.91 -3.77 11.40
N ILE A 85 -7.02 -3.03 12.05
CA ILE A 85 -6.85 -3.06 13.50
C ILE A 85 -8.06 -2.34 14.11
N SER A 86 -8.80 -3.01 14.98
CA SER A 86 -9.91 -2.37 15.70
C SER A 86 -9.38 -1.22 16.55
N SER A 87 -9.92 -0.01 16.37
CA SER A 87 -9.47 1.16 17.11
C SER A 87 -10.60 1.78 17.93
N ASN A 88 -10.38 1.81 19.24
CA ASN A 88 -10.92 2.88 20.08
C ASN A 88 -10.13 4.17 19.79
N SER A 89 -10.68 5.32 20.18
CA SER A 89 -9.99 6.62 20.03
C SER A 89 -8.61 6.61 20.67
N TRP A 90 -7.66 7.31 20.04
CA TRP A 90 -6.33 7.62 20.61
C TRP A 90 -6.32 8.97 21.34
N GLU A 91 -7.44 9.69 21.38
CA GLU A 91 -7.54 11.00 22.03
C GLU A 91 -7.12 10.94 23.51
N GLY A 92 -6.05 11.66 23.84
CA GLY A 92 -5.49 11.71 25.20
C GLY A 92 -4.73 10.45 25.65
N ILE A 93 -4.42 9.51 24.75
CA ILE A 93 -3.79 8.23 25.09
C ILE A 93 -2.48 8.05 24.31
N LEU A 94 -1.38 7.76 25.01
CA LEU A 94 -0.09 7.42 24.40
C LEU A 94 0.16 5.90 24.36
N TYR A 95 -0.25 5.17 25.40
CA TYR A 95 -0.08 3.72 25.51
C TYR A 95 -1.38 3.04 25.95
N ARG A 96 -1.70 1.90 25.35
CA ARG A 96 -2.88 1.09 25.68
C ARG A 96 -2.64 -0.40 25.42
N PRO A 97 -3.48 -1.31 25.95
CA PRO A 97 -3.44 -2.72 25.57
C PRO A 97 -3.57 -2.93 24.06
N VAL A 98 -2.91 -3.96 23.54
CA VAL A 98 -2.87 -4.28 22.10
C VAL A 98 -4.26 -4.59 21.57
N SER A 99 -4.65 -3.94 20.46
CA SER A 99 -5.88 -4.21 19.72
C SER A 99 -5.71 -5.39 18.77
N PHE A 100 -6.81 -6.10 18.49
CA PHE A 100 -6.83 -7.18 17.52
C PHE A 100 -7.30 -6.69 16.14
N ALA A 101 -6.64 -7.18 15.09
CA ALA A 101 -7.07 -7.02 13.71
C ALA A 101 -7.99 -8.18 13.32
N GLY A 102 -9.29 -7.93 13.25
CA GLY A 102 -10.30 -8.96 12.92
C GLY A 102 -11.05 -8.69 11.62
N GLU A 103 -11.22 -7.41 11.27
CA GLU A 103 -12.00 -7.01 10.09
C GLU A 103 -11.09 -6.86 8.88
N THR A 104 -11.70 -6.96 7.70
CA THR A 104 -11.01 -6.76 6.42
C THR A 104 -11.47 -5.49 5.75
N VAL A 105 -10.55 -4.85 5.03
CA VAL A 105 -10.83 -3.66 4.22
C VAL A 105 -10.32 -3.88 2.81
N ASP A 106 -11.10 -3.46 1.83
CA ASP A 106 -10.64 -3.46 0.44
C ASP A 106 -9.80 -2.21 0.21
N ILE A 107 -8.57 -2.40 -0.26
CA ILE A 107 -7.62 -1.32 -0.50
C ILE A 107 -7.23 -1.28 -1.97
N ARG A 108 -6.96 -0.06 -2.45
CA ARG A 108 -6.29 0.18 -3.72
C ARG A 108 -5.01 0.98 -3.47
N LEU A 109 -3.87 0.40 -3.83
CA LEU A 109 -2.60 1.10 -3.84
C LEU A 109 -2.36 1.74 -5.20
N ILE A 110 -1.87 2.96 -5.21
CA ILE A 110 -1.47 3.66 -6.44
C ILE A 110 0.04 3.92 -6.43
N PRO A 111 0.68 4.13 -7.61
CA PRO A 111 2.08 4.55 -7.62
C PRO A 111 2.27 5.85 -6.83
N TYR A 112 3.32 5.91 -6.01
CA TYR A 112 3.59 7.05 -5.13
C TYR A 112 3.63 8.39 -5.87
N TYR A 113 4.15 8.42 -7.10
CA TYR A 113 4.22 9.65 -7.89
C TYR A 113 2.83 10.22 -8.26
N ALA A 114 1.77 9.41 -8.22
CA ALA A 114 0.42 9.81 -8.59
C ALA A 114 -0.42 10.28 -7.38
N TRP A 115 0.11 10.19 -6.16
CA TRP A 115 -0.51 10.68 -4.93
C TRP A 115 -0.88 12.17 -5.00
N GLY A 116 -1.94 12.58 -4.28
CA GLY A 116 -2.26 13.99 -4.05
C GLY A 116 -2.93 14.70 -5.25
N ASN A 117 -3.30 13.94 -6.28
CA ASN A 117 -3.98 14.46 -7.47
C ASN A 117 -5.51 14.33 -7.39
N ARG A 118 -6.08 13.86 -6.28
CA ARG A 118 -7.52 13.55 -6.14
C ARG A 118 -8.18 14.28 -4.97
N GLY A 119 -7.61 15.42 -4.58
CA GLY A 119 -8.07 16.22 -3.44
C GLY A 119 -7.31 15.91 -2.15
N LYS A 120 -7.78 16.51 -1.04
CA LYS A 120 -7.14 16.37 0.26
C LYS A 120 -7.49 15.01 0.89
N GLY A 121 -6.47 14.31 1.37
CA GLY A 121 -6.61 13.07 2.11
C GLY A 121 -5.30 12.70 2.80
N GLU A 122 -5.33 11.58 3.52
CA GLU A 122 -4.14 11.03 4.17
C GLU A 122 -3.44 10.05 3.23
N MET A 123 -2.14 9.86 3.44
CA MET A 123 -1.35 8.92 2.66
C MET A 123 -0.23 8.32 3.49
N THR A 124 0.04 7.03 3.24
CA THR A 124 1.27 6.40 3.70
C THR A 124 1.89 5.51 2.63
N VAL A 125 3.22 5.42 2.66
CA VAL A 125 4.03 4.49 1.85
C VAL A 125 4.34 3.21 2.63
N TRP A 126 4.67 3.36 3.91
CA TRP A 126 4.99 2.25 4.80
C TRP A 126 3.77 1.92 5.65
N MET A 127 3.37 0.66 5.64
CA MET A 127 2.19 0.18 6.35
C MET A 127 2.58 -0.92 7.33
N PRO A 128 1.91 -1.03 8.49
CA PRO A 128 2.09 -2.15 9.41
C PRO A 128 2.03 -3.50 8.69
N LEU A 129 2.97 -4.40 9.01
CA LEU A 129 3.04 -5.76 8.44
C LEU A 129 2.47 -6.80 9.43
N GLY A 130 1.50 -7.59 8.99
CA GLY A 130 1.02 -8.78 9.70
C GLY A 130 1.66 -10.05 9.12
N ARG A 131 2.44 -10.79 9.92
CA ARG A 131 3.12 -12.02 9.52
C ARG A 131 2.35 -13.27 9.92
#